data_AF-A0A172Q4F1-F1
#
_entry.id   AF-A0A172Q4F1-F1
#
_cell.length_a   1.000
_cell.length_b   1.000
_cell.length_c   1.000
_cell.angle_alpha   90.00
_cell.angle_beta   90.00
_cell.angle_gamma   90.00
#
_symmetry.space_group_name_H-M   'P 1'
#
loop_
_entity.id
_entity.type
_entity.pdbx_description
1 polymer ?
#
loop_
_entity_poly.entity_id
_entity_poly.type
_entity_poly.pdbx_seq_one_letter_code
_entity_poly.pdbx_strand_id
1 'polypeptide(L)'
;MEVISTNTNGSSLLKNGVITMNGHHNGNSDHRNGGTTAHDNGRKLLGNSTSIKPGWFSEFSALWPGEAFSLKIEKLLFQGKSDYQDVMLFESATYGKVLTLDGAIQHTENGGFPYTEMIVHLPLGSIPNPKKVLIIGGGIGFTLFEVLRYSTVEKIDIVEIDDVVVDVSRKFFPYLAANFNDPRVTLVLGDGAAFVKAAQAGYYDAIIVDSSDPIGPAKDLFERPFFEAVAKALRPGGVVCTQAESIWLHMHIIKQIIANCRQVFKGSVNYAWTTVPTYPTGVIGYMLCSTEGPDVDFKNPVNPIDKDETHANSKLGPLKFYNTDIHKAAFILPSFARSMIES
;
A
#
# COMPACT_ATOMS: atom_id res chain seq x y z
N MET A 1 -53.36 20.41 -12.97
CA MET A 1 -52.74 20.74 -14.28
C MET A 1 -51.24 20.72 -14.05
N GLU A 2 -50.44 19.81 -14.57
CA GLU A 2 -50.65 18.73 -15.52
C GLU A 2 -49.51 17.72 -15.29
N VAL A 3 -49.87 16.45 -15.31
CA VAL A 3 -48.97 15.30 -15.21
C VAL A 3 -48.43 15.05 -16.61
N ILE A 4 -47.10 14.91 -16.77
CA ILE A 4 -46.55 14.28 -17.97
C ILE A 4 -45.62 13.15 -17.52
N SER A 5 -46.18 11.95 -17.56
CA SER A 5 -45.46 10.69 -17.58
C SER A 5 -44.85 10.46 -18.96
N THR A 6 -43.62 9.96 -19.02
CA THR A 6 -43.18 9.10 -20.13
C THR A 6 -42.43 7.91 -19.57
N ASN A 7 -43.16 6.81 -19.42
CA ASN A 7 -42.62 5.46 -19.40
C ASN A 7 -42.11 5.11 -20.79
N THR A 8 -40.86 4.64 -20.90
CA THR A 8 -40.46 3.74 -21.98
C THR A 8 -39.65 2.60 -21.40
N ASN A 9 -40.26 1.41 -21.47
CA ASN A 9 -39.68 0.13 -21.16
C ASN A 9 -38.40 -0.12 -21.97
N GLY A 10 -37.32 -0.51 -21.28
CA GLY A 10 -36.10 -1.01 -21.88
C GLY A 10 -35.52 -2.12 -21.01
N SER A 11 -36.15 -3.29 -21.05
CA SER A 11 -35.57 -4.51 -20.51
C SER A 11 -34.34 -4.90 -21.32
N SER A 12 -33.13 -4.69 -20.77
CA SER A 12 -31.92 -5.33 -21.30
C SER A 12 -31.43 -6.38 -20.31
N LEU A 13 -31.63 -7.63 -20.71
CA LEU A 13 -31.05 -8.83 -20.12
C LEU A 13 -29.55 -8.63 -19.86
N LEU A 14 -29.16 -8.75 -18.58
CA LEU A 14 -27.77 -8.94 -18.18
C LEU A 14 -27.30 -10.29 -18.72
N LYS A 15 -26.71 -10.27 -19.92
CA LYS A 15 -25.92 -11.40 -20.41
C LYS A 15 -24.57 -11.37 -19.72
N ASN A 16 -24.24 -12.48 -19.07
CA ASN A 16 -22.96 -12.82 -18.45
C ASN A 16 -21.77 -12.27 -19.24
N GLY A 17 -21.22 -11.14 -18.79
CA GLY A 17 -19.97 -10.57 -19.25
C GLY A 17 -18.87 -10.88 -18.25
N VAL A 18 -17.79 -11.49 -18.73
CA VAL A 18 -16.51 -11.55 -18.02
C VAL A 18 -15.98 -10.11 -17.96
N ILE A 19 -15.79 -9.55 -16.76
CA ILE A 19 -15.14 -8.25 -16.59
C ILE A 19 -13.63 -8.51 -16.61
N THR A 20 -13.02 -8.41 -17.78
CA THR A 20 -11.56 -8.26 -17.92
C THR A 20 -11.27 -6.77 -18.15
N MET A 21 -10.70 -6.10 -17.16
CA MET A 21 -10.13 -4.76 -17.34
C MET A 21 -8.75 -4.91 -17.98
N ASN A 22 -8.64 -4.53 -19.26
CA ASN A 22 -7.33 -4.35 -19.90
C ASN A 22 -6.88 -2.90 -19.67
N GLY A 23 -5.76 -2.71 -18.99
CA GLY A 23 -5.11 -1.39 -18.89
C GLY A 23 -4.84 -0.81 -20.28
N HIS A 24 -5.19 0.46 -20.49
CA HIS A 24 -5.03 1.14 -21.77
C HIS A 24 -3.56 1.53 -22.05
N HIS A 25 -3.05 1.04 -23.18
CA HIS A 25 -1.82 1.51 -23.84
C HIS A 25 -2.19 2.63 -24.83
N ASN A 26 -1.47 3.75 -24.80
CA ASN A 26 -1.59 4.82 -25.79
C ASN A 26 -0.31 4.85 -26.65
N GLY A 27 -0.44 4.76 -27.97
CA GLY A 27 0.69 4.86 -28.90
C GLY A 27 0.33 4.47 -30.34
N ASN A 28 0.15 5.48 -31.19
CA ASN A 28 -0.10 5.35 -32.63
C ASN A 28 1.23 5.33 -33.40
N SER A 29 1.45 4.34 -34.28
CA SER A 29 2.05 4.53 -35.61
C SER A 29 2.09 3.20 -36.40
N ASP A 30 1.52 3.25 -37.60
CA ASP A 30 1.60 2.23 -38.64
C ASP A 30 3.04 2.06 -39.17
N HIS A 31 3.54 0.83 -39.23
CA HIS A 31 4.26 0.31 -40.40
C HIS A 31 4.34 -1.23 -40.37
N ARG A 32 3.92 -1.84 -41.48
CA ARG A 32 3.86 -3.29 -41.74
C ARG A 32 5.25 -3.91 -41.93
N ASN A 33 5.56 -5.02 -41.26
CA ASN A 33 5.74 -6.37 -41.85
C ASN A 33 6.42 -7.36 -40.87
N GLY A 34 5.83 -8.56 -40.75
CA GLY A 34 6.55 -9.82 -40.46
C GLY A 34 6.81 -10.16 -38.98
N GLY A 35 5.87 -10.84 -38.32
CA GLY A 35 6.11 -11.37 -36.97
C GLY A 35 4.90 -11.99 -36.24
N THR A 36 4.07 -12.81 -36.89
CA THR A 36 3.23 -13.79 -36.18
C THR A 36 4.15 -14.89 -35.64
N THR A 37 4.17 -15.37 -34.39
CA THR A 37 3.27 -15.28 -33.23
C THR A 37 4.04 -15.93 -32.06
N ALA A 38 4.34 -15.20 -30.97
CA ALA A 38 4.81 -15.81 -29.71
C ALA A 38 3.79 -15.72 -28.58
N HIS A 39 2.66 -15.01 -28.77
CA HIS A 39 1.71 -14.70 -27.70
C HIS A 39 0.37 -15.49 -27.74
N ASP A 40 0.14 -16.39 -28.69
CA ASP A 40 -1.18 -17.06 -28.86
C ASP A 40 -1.19 -18.57 -28.54
N ASN A 41 -0.13 -19.09 -27.90
CA ASN A 41 -0.12 -20.50 -27.50
C ASN A 41 -1.08 -20.80 -26.33
N GLY A 42 -1.39 -19.83 -25.47
CA GLY A 42 -2.27 -20.05 -24.30
C GLY A 42 -3.69 -20.44 -24.67
N ARG A 43 -4.31 -19.73 -25.63
CA ARG A 43 -5.64 -20.08 -26.18
C ARG A 43 -5.63 -21.42 -26.90
N LYS A 44 -4.54 -21.72 -27.61
CA LYS A 44 -4.35 -22.98 -28.35
C LYS A 44 -4.16 -24.19 -27.42
N LEU A 45 -3.61 -23.99 -26.22
CA LEU A 45 -3.35 -25.03 -25.22
C LEU A 45 -4.52 -25.29 -24.27
N LEU A 46 -5.33 -24.27 -23.95
CA LEU A 46 -6.45 -24.39 -22.99
C LEU A 46 -7.81 -24.72 -23.64
N GLY A 47 -7.93 -24.60 -24.96
CA GLY A 47 -9.20 -24.84 -25.67
C GLY A 47 -10.34 -23.94 -25.12
N ASN A 48 -11.52 -24.53 -24.89
CA ASN A 48 -12.68 -23.83 -24.28
C ASN A 48 -12.66 -23.85 -22.74
N SER A 49 -11.59 -24.34 -22.11
CA SER A 49 -11.48 -24.39 -20.65
C SER A 49 -11.14 -23.02 -20.09
N THR A 50 -12.15 -22.28 -19.62
CA THR A 50 -11.93 -21.12 -18.75
C THR A 50 -11.90 -21.59 -17.30
N SER A 51 -10.72 -21.64 -16.68
CA SER A 51 -10.57 -21.99 -15.26
C SER A 51 -11.21 -20.94 -14.33
N ILE A 52 -11.31 -19.69 -14.78
CA ILE A 52 -11.92 -18.59 -14.03
C ILE A 52 -13.45 -18.59 -14.28
N LYS A 53 -14.21 -18.81 -13.22
CA LYS A 53 -15.68 -18.77 -13.26
C LYS A 53 -16.17 -17.30 -13.25
N PRO A 54 -17.38 -17.00 -13.76
CA PRO A 54 -17.97 -15.66 -13.64
C PRO A 54 -18.07 -15.17 -12.18
N GLY A 55 -17.95 -13.86 -11.99
CA GLY A 55 -18.05 -13.18 -10.70
C GLY A 55 -16.80 -13.32 -9.81
N TRP A 56 -15.64 -13.55 -10.40
CA TRP A 56 -14.35 -13.44 -9.73
C TRP A 56 -13.64 -12.18 -10.23
N PHE A 57 -13.05 -11.45 -9.29
CA PHE A 57 -12.05 -10.44 -9.58
C PHE A 57 -10.70 -11.14 -9.72
N SER A 58 -9.90 -10.74 -10.70
CA SER A 58 -8.53 -11.23 -10.90
C SER A 58 -7.61 -10.03 -11.06
N GLU A 59 -6.60 -9.97 -10.20
CA GLU A 59 -5.60 -8.90 -10.17
C GLU A 59 -4.51 -9.17 -11.22
N PHE A 60 -4.46 -8.34 -12.26
CA PHE A 60 -3.47 -8.42 -13.33
C PHE A 60 -2.61 -7.17 -13.36
N SER A 61 -1.30 -7.32 -13.55
CA SER A 61 -0.38 -6.21 -13.78
C SER A 61 0.81 -6.65 -14.64
N ALA A 62 1.46 -5.67 -15.26
CA ALA A 62 2.74 -5.87 -15.92
C ALA A 62 3.89 -6.14 -14.93
N LEU A 63 3.71 -5.82 -13.64
CA LEU A 63 4.69 -6.07 -12.59
C LEU A 63 4.79 -7.56 -12.20
N TRP A 64 3.70 -8.32 -12.32
CA TRP A 64 3.64 -9.76 -12.08
C TRP A 64 3.15 -10.53 -13.32
N PRO A 65 3.93 -10.55 -14.41
CA PRO A 65 3.50 -11.13 -15.67
C PRO A 65 3.32 -12.65 -15.56
N GLY A 66 2.19 -13.16 -16.04
CA GLY A 66 1.91 -14.59 -16.10
C GLY A 66 1.27 -15.17 -14.84
N GLU A 67 1.00 -14.36 -13.81
CA GLU A 67 0.27 -14.76 -12.61
C GLU A 67 -0.83 -13.74 -12.26
N ALA A 68 -1.81 -14.19 -11.46
CA ALA A 68 -2.89 -13.34 -10.97
C ALA A 68 -3.51 -13.96 -9.71
N PHE A 69 -3.74 -13.14 -8.68
CA PHE A 69 -4.53 -13.52 -7.52
C PHE A 69 -6.02 -13.25 -7.79
N SER A 70 -6.91 -14.15 -7.38
CA SER A 70 -8.34 -14.02 -7.68
C SER A 70 -9.20 -14.13 -6.44
N LEU A 71 -10.17 -13.21 -6.31
CA LEU A 71 -11.14 -13.17 -5.22
C LEU A 71 -12.57 -13.24 -5.77
N LYS A 72 -13.40 -14.08 -5.17
CA LYS A 72 -14.83 -14.12 -5.51
C LYS A 72 -15.49 -12.83 -5.04
N ILE A 73 -16.13 -12.11 -5.97
CA ILE A 73 -16.93 -10.92 -5.66
C ILE A 73 -18.31 -11.38 -5.17
N GLU A 74 -18.74 -10.89 -4.01
CA GLU A 74 -20.13 -10.98 -3.56
C GLU A 74 -20.93 -9.76 -4.00
N LYS A 75 -20.37 -8.56 -3.80
CA LYS A 75 -21.07 -7.31 -4.09
C LYS A 75 -20.12 -6.20 -4.48
N LEU A 76 -20.39 -5.52 -5.59
CA LEU A 76 -19.72 -4.27 -5.93
C LEU A 76 -20.30 -3.15 -5.06
N LEU A 77 -19.44 -2.45 -4.31
CA LEU A 77 -19.85 -1.38 -3.39
C LEU A 77 -19.62 0.01 -4.02
N PHE A 78 -18.50 0.16 -4.72
CA PHE A 78 -18.14 1.38 -5.43
C PHE A 78 -17.27 1.04 -6.64
N GLN A 79 -17.45 1.80 -7.72
CA GLN A 79 -16.54 1.82 -8.85
C GLN A 79 -16.60 3.21 -9.47
N GLY A 80 -15.43 3.82 -9.66
CA GLY A 80 -15.29 5.14 -10.23
C GLY A 80 -13.87 5.39 -10.71
N LYS A 81 -13.66 6.56 -11.30
CA LYS A 81 -12.37 7.04 -11.75
C LYS A 81 -12.16 8.43 -11.16
N SER A 82 -11.05 8.64 -10.46
CA SER A 82 -10.63 9.95 -9.98
C SER A 82 -9.76 10.64 -11.05
N ASP A 83 -9.24 11.82 -10.72
CA ASP A 83 -8.22 12.49 -11.55
C ASP A 83 -6.89 11.72 -11.58
N TYR A 84 -6.70 10.74 -10.69
CA TYR A 84 -5.44 10.00 -10.51
C TYR A 84 -5.51 8.55 -10.98
N GLN A 85 -6.59 7.84 -10.68
CA GLN A 85 -6.65 6.38 -10.83
C GLN A 85 -8.09 5.83 -10.90
N ASP A 86 -8.23 4.59 -11.36
CA ASP A 86 -9.47 3.82 -11.26
C ASP A 86 -9.62 3.27 -9.84
N VAL A 87 -10.74 3.60 -9.17
CA VAL A 87 -11.01 3.21 -7.79
C VAL A 87 -12.18 2.24 -7.75
N MET A 88 -11.96 1.06 -7.17
CA MET A 88 -13.03 0.08 -6.99
C MET A 88 -13.01 -0.50 -5.58
N LEU A 89 -14.20 -0.62 -5.00
CA LEU A 89 -14.44 -1.28 -3.71
C LEU A 89 -15.50 -2.35 -3.90
N PHE A 90 -15.20 -3.57 -3.49
CA PHE A 90 -16.16 -4.67 -3.49
C PHE A 90 -16.08 -5.49 -2.22
N GLU A 91 -17.18 -6.12 -1.85
CA GLU A 91 -17.25 -7.15 -0.83
C GLU A 91 -16.89 -8.49 -1.48
N SER A 92 -15.88 -9.16 -0.93
CA SER A 92 -15.44 -10.48 -1.35
C SER A 92 -16.03 -11.57 -0.46
N ALA A 93 -16.12 -12.78 -0.98
CA ALA A 93 -16.74 -13.90 -0.27
C ALA A 93 -16.03 -14.31 1.03
N THR A 94 -14.73 -14.04 1.14
CA THR A 94 -13.91 -14.54 2.27
C THR A 94 -12.95 -13.51 2.86
N TYR A 95 -12.71 -12.37 2.19
CA TYR A 95 -11.75 -11.36 2.63
C TYR A 95 -12.41 -10.04 3.08
N GLY A 96 -13.74 -10.00 3.17
CA GLY A 96 -14.48 -8.79 3.51
C GLY A 96 -14.40 -7.75 2.38
N LYS A 97 -14.37 -6.46 2.73
CA LYS A 97 -14.22 -5.39 1.73
C LYS A 97 -12.80 -5.37 1.18
N VAL A 98 -12.70 -5.19 -0.14
CA VAL A 98 -11.46 -5.17 -0.92
C VAL A 98 -11.40 -3.86 -1.68
N LEU A 99 -10.38 -3.05 -1.37
CA LEU A 99 -10.05 -1.85 -2.14
C LEU A 99 -9.06 -2.22 -3.23
N THR A 100 -9.34 -1.77 -4.45
CA THR A 100 -8.41 -1.83 -5.57
C THR A 100 -8.23 -0.46 -6.19
N LEU A 101 -6.99 -0.15 -6.57
CA LEU A 101 -6.61 1.06 -7.30
C LEU A 101 -5.89 0.63 -8.57
N ASP A 102 -6.31 1.13 -9.74
CA ASP A 102 -5.85 0.72 -11.07
C ASP A 102 -5.83 -0.80 -11.29
N GLY A 103 -6.74 -1.51 -10.62
CA GLY A 103 -6.86 -2.97 -10.69
C GLY A 103 -5.90 -3.74 -9.78
N ALA A 104 -5.03 -3.08 -9.01
CA ALA A 104 -4.20 -3.68 -7.97
C ALA A 104 -4.91 -3.63 -6.60
N ILE A 105 -4.92 -4.75 -5.88
CA ILE A 105 -5.46 -4.88 -4.52
C ILE A 105 -4.59 -4.08 -3.56
N GLN A 106 -5.17 -3.03 -2.98
CA GLN A 106 -4.47 -2.19 -2.00
C GLN A 106 -4.66 -2.71 -0.58
N HIS A 107 -5.88 -3.15 -0.24
CA HIS A 107 -6.18 -3.66 1.10
C HIS A 107 -7.39 -4.60 1.10
N THR A 108 -7.38 -5.56 2.03
CA THR A 108 -8.52 -6.41 2.33
C THR A 108 -8.84 -6.40 3.83
N GLU A 109 -10.12 -6.23 4.19
CA GLU A 109 -10.56 -6.08 5.58
C GLU A 109 -10.13 -7.25 6.49
N ASN A 110 -10.13 -8.48 5.95
CA ASN A 110 -9.75 -9.69 6.69
C ASN A 110 -8.37 -10.26 6.33
N GLY A 111 -7.53 -9.52 5.61
CA GLY A 111 -6.22 -10.01 5.16
C GLY A 111 -5.10 -8.98 5.08
N GLY A 112 -5.41 -7.69 5.20
CA GLY A 112 -4.44 -6.60 5.09
C GLY A 112 -3.77 -6.20 6.41
N PHE A 113 -4.23 -6.72 7.56
CA PHE A 113 -3.64 -6.40 8.87
C PHE A 113 -2.15 -6.74 9.01
N PRO A 114 -1.58 -7.80 8.38
CA PRO A 114 -0.14 -8.01 8.41
C PRO A 114 0.65 -6.87 7.75
N TYR A 115 0.09 -6.21 6.74
CA TYR A 115 0.75 -5.07 6.11
C TYR A 115 0.73 -3.85 7.04
N THR A 116 -0.45 -3.49 7.52
CA THR A 116 -0.64 -2.24 8.28
C THR A 116 0.03 -2.27 9.64
N GLU A 117 -0.03 -3.40 10.34
CA GLU A 117 0.68 -3.54 11.61
C GLU A 117 2.20 -3.50 11.39
N MET A 118 2.73 -4.15 10.36
CA MET A 118 4.18 -4.19 10.13
C MET A 118 4.74 -2.85 9.65
N ILE A 119 4.11 -2.19 8.67
CA ILE A 119 4.60 -0.92 8.11
C ILE A 119 4.65 0.19 9.18
N VAL A 120 3.78 0.12 10.20
CA VAL A 120 3.72 1.07 11.30
C VAL A 120 4.62 0.67 12.47
N HIS A 121 4.54 -0.58 12.93
CA HIS A 121 5.21 -0.97 14.17
C HIS A 121 6.68 -1.30 13.99
N LEU A 122 7.14 -1.62 12.77
CA LEU A 122 8.58 -1.72 12.49
C LEU A 122 9.28 -0.38 12.77
N PRO A 123 8.96 0.76 12.13
CA PRO A 123 9.66 2.01 12.40
C PRO A 123 9.37 2.57 13.81
N LEU A 124 8.11 2.61 14.24
CA LEU A 124 7.75 3.23 15.52
C LEU A 124 8.19 2.41 16.74
N GLY A 125 8.34 1.09 16.57
CA GLY A 125 8.91 0.21 17.58
C GLY A 125 10.44 0.33 17.72
N SER A 126 11.13 0.89 16.71
CA SER A 126 12.58 1.04 16.68
C SER A 126 13.08 2.39 17.21
N ILE A 127 12.20 3.32 17.59
CA ILE A 127 12.57 4.60 18.21
C ILE A 127 11.84 4.85 19.53
N PRO A 128 12.48 5.52 20.51
CA PRO A 128 11.82 5.85 21.76
C PRO A 128 10.83 7.01 21.59
N ASN A 129 9.64 6.86 22.18
CA ASN A 129 8.65 7.94 22.35
C ASN A 129 8.40 8.79 21.09
N PRO A 130 8.00 8.21 19.94
CA PRO A 130 7.68 8.99 18.75
C PRO A 130 6.54 9.97 19.01
N LYS A 131 6.70 11.24 18.60
CA LYS A 131 5.72 12.33 18.84
C LYS A 131 5.08 12.86 17.56
N LYS A 132 5.86 13.01 16.50
CA LYS A 132 5.44 13.60 15.21
C LYS A 132 5.62 12.59 14.10
N VAL A 133 4.51 12.13 13.54
CA VAL A 133 4.48 11.12 12.48
C VAL A 133 3.85 11.71 11.22
N LEU A 134 4.49 11.48 10.07
CA LEU A 134 3.90 11.75 8.76
C LEU A 134 3.52 10.42 8.10
N ILE A 135 2.31 10.34 7.56
CA ILE A 135 1.86 9.27 6.69
C ILE A 135 1.68 9.85 5.29
N ILE A 136 2.37 9.30 4.30
CA ILE A 136 2.17 9.62 2.88
C ILE A 136 1.36 8.49 2.27
N GLY A 137 0.21 8.82 1.68
CA GLY A 137 -0.85 7.87 1.34
C GLY A 137 -1.74 7.56 2.54
N GLY A 138 -2.36 6.38 2.53
CA GLY A 138 -3.18 5.90 3.64
C GLY A 138 -4.55 6.58 3.77
N GLY A 139 -5.11 7.15 2.70
CA GLY A 139 -6.41 7.85 2.69
C GLY A 139 -7.61 7.04 3.21
N ILE A 140 -7.51 5.70 3.29
CA ILE A 140 -8.52 4.86 3.94
C ILE A 140 -8.45 4.92 5.48
N GLY A 141 -7.26 5.14 6.05
CA GLY A 141 -7.06 5.26 7.49
C GLY A 141 -6.66 3.97 8.20
N PHE A 142 -6.31 2.90 7.48
CA PHE A 142 -5.78 1.68 8.11
C PHE A 142 -4.41 1.92 8.77
N THR A 143 -3.50 2.62 8.10
CA THR A 143 -2.20 2.99 8.67
C THR A 143 -2.36 3.97 9.84
N LEU A 144 -3.27 4.93 9.72
CA LEU A 144 -3.64 5.82 10.83
C LEU A 144 -4.14 5.03 12.06
N PHE A 145 -5.00 4.04 11.85
CA PHE A 145 -5.54 3.21 12.93
C PHE A 145 -4.45 2.57 13.80
N GLU A 146 -3.35 2.11 13.17
CA GLU A 146 -2.22 1.53 13.90
C GLU A 146 -1.32 2.60 14.56
N VAL A 147 -1.11 3.76 13.91
CA VAL A 147 -0.33 4.87 14.51
C VAL A 147 -1.01 5.41 15.77
N LEU A 148 -2.35 5.46 15.79
CA LEU A 148 -3.12 5.94 16.94
C LEU A 148 -2.95 5.10 18.20
N ARG A 149 -2.40 3.87 18.09
CA ARG A 149 -2.03 3.07 19.25
C ARG A 149 -0.97 3.81 20.09
N TYR A 150 0.03 4.42 19.48
CA TYR A 150 1.11 5.07 20.22
C TYR A 150 0.61 6.30 20.99
N SER A 151 0.48 6.16 22.31
CA SER A 151 0.02 7.23 23.22
C SER A 151 1.00 8.40 23.31
N THR A 152 2.26 8.15 22.94
CA THR A 152 3.33 9.15 22.87
C THR A 152 3.24 10.05 21.64
N VAL A 153 2.49 9.65 20.61
CA VAL A 153 2.29 10.45 19.40
C VAL A 153 1.38 11.63 19.71
N GLU A 154 1.87 12.83 19.42
CA GLU A 154 1.24 14.13 19.65
C GLU A 154 0.68 14.75 18.36
N LYS A 155 1.29 14.44 17.20
CA LYS A 155 0.88 14.97 15.88
C LYS A 155 1.01 13.91 14.80
N ILE A 156 -0.04 13.76 14.00
CA ILE A 156 -0.10 12.86 12.85
C ILE A 156 -0.53 13.69 11.64
N ASP A 157 0.37 13.90 10.70
CA ASP A 157 0.02 14.47 9.40
C ASP A 157 -0.20 13.32 8.42
N ILE A 158 -1.27 13.38 7.64
CA ILE A 158 -1.59 12.41 6.58
C ILE A 158 -1.72 13.17 5.28
N VAL A 159 -1.02 12.73 4.24
CA VAL A 159 -1.06 13.37 2.92
C VAL A 159 -1.57 12.35 1.91
N GLU A 160 -2.81 12.55 1.47
CA GLU A 160 -3.47 11.71 0.46
C GLU A 160 -3.70 12.54 -0.79
N ILE A 161 -3.30 12.01 -1.95
CA ILE A 161 -3.41 12.74 -3.21
C ILE A 161 -4.83 12.65 -3.78
N ASP A 162 -5.51 11.53 -3.54
CA ASP A 162 -6.79 11.19 -4.15
C ASP A 162 -7.95 11.36 -3.16
N ASP A 163 -8.75 12.41 -3.37
CA ASP A 163 -9.91 12.72 -2.55
C ASP A 163 -11.02 11.65 -2.65
N VAL A 164 -11.12 10.95 -3.78
CA VAL A 164 -12.08 9.84 -3.95
C VAL A 164 -11.75 8.69 -3.00
N VAL A 165 -10.47 8.43 -2.72
CA VAL A 165 -10.06 7.40 -1.74
C VAL A 165 -10.55 7.77 -0.33
N VAL A 166 -10.41 9.04 0.05
CA VAL A 166 -10.90 9.55 1.35
C VAL A 166 -12.43 9.46 1.45
N ASP A 167 -13.15 9.79 0.37
CA ASP A 167 -14.60 9.70 0.36
C ASP A 167 -15.11 8.25 0.39
N VAL A 168 -14.41 7.33 -0.28
CA VAL A 168 -14.64 5.88 -0.15
C VAL A 168 -14.45 5.43 1.30
N SER A 169 -13.41 5.90 1.99
CA SER A 169 -13.21 5.64 3.42
C SER A 169 -14.40 6.08 4.26
N ARG A 170 -14.80 7.36 4.13
CA ARG A 170 -15.92 7.95 4.88
C ARG A 170 -17.22 7.19 4.70
N LYS A 171 -17.49 6.72 3.48
CA LYS A 171 -18.74 6.05 3.13
C LYS A 171 -18.78 4.57 3.52
N PHE A 172 -17.68 3.84 3.33
CA PHE A 172 -17.69 2.37 3.44
C PHE A 172 -16.86 1.82 4.61
N PHE A 173 -16.02 2.65 5.23
CA PHE A 173 -15.23 2.35 6.42
C PHE A 173 -15.43 3.40 7.51
N PRO A 174 -16.67 3.68 7.96
CA PRO A 174 -16.93 4.76 8.90
C PRO A 174 -16.18 4.62 10.24
N TYR A 175 -15.85 3.38 10.64
CA TYR A 175 -15.04 3.11 11.83
C TYR A 175 -13.57 3.52 11.69
N LEU A 176 -13.02 3.51 10.47
CA LEU A 176 -11.69 4.07 10.17
C LEU A 176 -11.78 5.57 9.96
N ALA A 177 -12.77 6.02 9.19
CA ALA A 177 -12.97 7.43 8.89
C ALA A 177 -13.14 8.28 10.16
N ALA A 178 -13.76 7.72 11.22
CA ALA A 178 -13.90 8.38 12.51
C ALA A 178 -12.55 8.76 13.15
N ASN A 179 -11.47 8.02 12.86
CA ASN A 179 -10.14 8.26 13.41
C ASN A 179 -9.48 9.54 12.86
N PHE A 180 -9.90 10.02 11.69
CA PHE A 180 -9.43 11.31 11.16
C PHE A 180 -9.92 12.50 11.99
N ASN A 181 -10.89 12.30 12.90
CA ASN A 181 -11.34 13.31 13.86
C ASN A 181 -10.54 13.32 15.18
N ASP A 182 -9.56 12.42 15.36
CA ASP A 182 -8.65 12.49 16.51
C ASP A 182 -7.90 13.85 16.47
N PRO A 183 -7.84 14.59 17.59
CA PRO A 183 -7.26 15.94 17.61
C PRO A 183 -5.77 15.99 17.23
N ARG A 184 -5.08 14.85 17.25
CA ARG A 184 -3.68 14.73 16.81
C ARG A 184 -3.55 14.72 15.28
N VAL A 185 -4.63 14.40 14.56
CA VAL A 185 -4.61 14.12 13.13
C VAL A 185 -4.83 15.38 12.30
N THR A 186 -4.09 15.50 11.20
CA THR A 186 -4.34 16.49 10.16
C THR A 186 -4.23 15.82 8.80
N LEU A 187 -5.37 15.70 8.13
CA LEU A 187 -5.44 15.22 6.75
C LEU A 187 -5.22 16.39 5.79
N VAL A 188 -4.28 16.22 4.87
CA VAL A 188 -3.97 17.15 3.79
C VAL A 188 -4.23 16.43 2.49
N LEU A 189 -5.09 17.02 1.65
CA LEU A 189 -5.27 16.56 0.28
C LEU A 189 -4.19 17.19 -0.59
N GLY A 190 -3.32 16.36 -1.18
CA GLY A 190 -2.23 16.84 -2.03
C GLY A 190 -1.13 15.82 -2.27
N ASP A 191 -0.15 16.23 -3.06
CA ASP A 191 0.99 15.41 -3.42
C ASP A 191 1.98 15.23 -2.25
N GLY A 192 2.25 13.98 -1.88
CA GLY A 192 3.13 13.62 -0.77
C GLY A 192 4.59 14.04 -0.97
N ALA A 193 5.11 13.97 -2.20
CA ALA A 193 6.47 14.37 -2.51
C ALA A 193 6.64 15.90 -2.40
N ALA A 194 5.66 16.65 -2.89
CA ALA A 194 5.60 18.10 -2.75
C ALA A 194 5.48 18.52 -1.28
N PHE A 195 4.63 17.83 -0.51
CA PHE A 195 4.45 18.09 0.91
C PHE A 195 5.74 17.89 1.70
N VAL A 196 6.39 16.72 1.57
CA VAL A 196 7.62 16.42 2.32
C VAL A 196 8.77 17.34 1.92
N LYS A 197 8.85 17.75 0.64
CA LYS A 197 9.84 18.73 0.17
C LYS A 197 9.65 20.10 0.83
N ALA A 198 8.41 20.50 1.06
CA ALA A 198 8.04 21.76 1.71
C ALA A 198 8.08 21.68 3.24
N ALA A 199 8.12 20.47 3.82
CA ALA A 199 8.13 20.27 5.26
C ALA A 199 9.34 20.93 5.95
N GLN A 200 9.12 21.35 7.19
CA GLN A 200 10.18 21.88 8.04
C GLN A 200 11.26 20.81 8.24
N ALA A 201 12.53 21.20 8.08
CA ALA A 201 13.65 20.30 8.30
C ALA A 201 13.72 19.84 9.76
N GLY A 202 13.99 18.54 9.97
CA GLY A 202 14.14 17.97 11.31
C GLY A 202 12.86 17.91 12.15
N TYR A 203 11.68 17.98 11.52
CA TYR A 203 10.41 18.10 12.23
C TYR A 203 9.81 16.75 12.64
N TYR A 204 9.91 15.72 11.78
CA TYR A 204 9.26 14.43 12.01
C TYR A 204 10.18 13.44 12.74
N ASP A 205 9.60 12.67 13.66
CA ASP A 205 10.27 11.53 14.29
C ASP A 205 10.25 10.31 13.37
N ALA A 206 9.12 10.12 12.68
CA ALA A 206 8.92 9.05 11.73
C ALA A 206 8.12 9.50 10.50
N ILE A 207 8.47 8.95 9.34
CA ILE A 207 7.71 9.07 8.09
C ILE A 207 7.35 7.67 7.61
N ILE A 208 6.07 7.43 7.33
CA ILE A 208 5.55 6.17 6.81
C ILE A 208 5.02 6.42 5.41
N VAL A 209 5.59 5.75 4.41
CA VAL A 209 5.20 5.85 3.01
C VAL A 209 4.36 4.64 2.66
N ASP A 210 3.05 4.80 2.80
CA ASP A 210 2.01 3.82 2.49
C ASP A 210 1.49 4.09 1.07
N SER A 211 2.37 3.90 0.09
CA SER A 211 2.09 4.13 -1.32
C SER A 211 1.71 2.85 -2.06
N SER A 212 1.01 3.02 -3.18
CA SER A 212 0.85 1.97 -4.19
C SER A 212 2.19 1.62 -4.85
N ASP A 213 2.16 0.62 -5.76
CA ASP A 213 3.27 0.21 -6.61
C ASP A 213 3.93 1.39 -7.35
N PRO A 214 5.21 1.30 -7.80
CA PRO A 214 5.96 2.36 -8.48
C PRO A 214 5.49 2.64 -9.92
N ILE A 215 4.18 2.70 -10.12
CA ILE A 215 3.47 3.02 -11.35
C ILE A 215 2.45 4.14 -11.02
N GLY A 216 2.11 4.95 -12.03
CA GLY A 216 1.10 5.99 -11.87
C GLY A 216 1.56 7.07 -10.87
N PRO A 217 0.68 7.53 -9.96
CA PRO A 217 0.95 8.68 -9.08
C PRO A 217 2.05 8.42 -8.05
N ALA A 218 2.37 7.17 -7.73
CA ALA A 218 3.36 6.83 -6.70
C ALA A 218 4.81 6.75 -7.22
N LYS A 219 5.05 6.84 -8.53
CA LYS A 219 6.39 6.65 -9.14
C LYS A 219 7.47 7.51 -8.48
N ASP A 220 7.17 8.79 -8.24
CA ASP A 220 8.15 9.74 -7.71
C ASP A 220 8.57 9.41 -6.26
N LEU A 221 7.75 8.63 -5.53
CA LEU A 221 8.02 8.21 -4.14
C LEU A 221 9.12 7.14 -4.04
N PHE A 222 9.58 6.59 -5.16
CA PHE A 222 10.66 5.59 -5.21
C PHE A 222 11.98 6.16 -5.75
N GLU A 223 12.00 7.45 -6.10
CA GLU A 223 13.16 8.11 -6.66
C GLU A 223 14.02 8.78 -5.59
N ARG A 224 15.33 8.91 -5.88
CA ARG A 224 16.30 9.50 -4.96
C ARG A 224 15.91 10.90 -4.44
N PRO A 225 15.40 11.84 -5.26
CA PRO A 225 15.03 13.18 -4.76
C PRO A 225 13.95 13.15 -3.68
N PHE A 226 13.03 12.18 -3.73
CA PHE A 226 12.04 11.99 -2.68
C PHE A 226 12.69 11.53 -1.38
N PHE A 227 13.58 10.53 -1.43
CA PHE A 227 14.32 10.11 -0.24
C PHE A 227 15.16 11.23 0.37
N GLU A 228 15.77 12.10 -0.44
CA GLU A 228 16.50 13.29 0.03
C GLU A 228 15.59 14.27 0.78
N ALA A 229 14.37 14.49 0.29
CA ALA A 229 13.37 15.32 0.97
C ALA A 229 12.89 14.68 2.29
N VAL A 230 12.65 13.37 2.29
CA VAL A 230 12.31 12.59 3.50
C VAL A 230 13.41 12.71 4.55
N ALA A 231 14.67 12.48 4.17
CA ALA A 231 15.80 12.57 5.09
C ALA A 231 15.96 13.98 5.70
N LYS A 232 15.69 15.04 4.91
CA LYS A 232 15.68 16.42 5.40
C LYS A 232 14.56 16.68 6.41
N ALA A 233 13.36 16.15 6.15
CA ALA A 233 12.18 16.36 7.00
C ALA A 233 12.27 15.61 8.34
N LEU A 234 13.02 14.50 8.39
CA LEU A 234 13.28 13.73 9.60
C LEU A 234 14.29 14.43 10.53
N ARG A 235 14.04 14.37 11.85
CA ARG A 235 15.03 14.76 12.87
C ARG A 235 16.28 13.88 12.79
N PRO A 236 17.40 14.25 13.44
CA PRO A 236 18.54 13.34 13.61
C PRO A 236 18.12 12.03 14.30
N GLY A 237 18.50 10.88 13.74
CA GLY A 237 18.03 9.56 14.14
C GLY A 237 16.53 9.32 13.98
N GLY A 238 15.86 10.14 13.16
CA GLY A 238 14.47 9.92 12.73
C GLY A 238 14.41 8.83 11.67
N VAL A 239 13.26 8.17 11.54
CA VAL A 239 13.12 6.95 10.73
C VAL A 239 12.11 7.08 9.60
N VAL A 240 12.38 6.44 8.46
CA VAL A 240 11.38 6.22 7.41
C VAL A 240 11.12 4.73 7.25
N CYS A 241 9.86 4.37 6.99
CA CYS A 241 9.45 3.07 6.49
C CYS A 241 8.66 3.27 5.19
N THR A 242 9.02 2.55 4.13
CA THR A 242 8.27 2.54 2.86
C THR A 242 8.00 1.11 2.45
N GLN A 243 6.85 0.87 1.82
CA GLN A 243 6.62 -0.34 1.02
C GLN A 243 7.79 -0.48 0.02
N ALA A 244 8.30 -1.70 -0.13
CA ALA A 244 9.45 -1.99 -0.98
C ALA A 244 9.31 -3.31 -1.73
N GLU A 245 8.11 -3.57 -2.26
CA GLU A 245 7.85 -4.64 -3.21
C GLU A 245 8.14 -6.09 -2.73
N SER A 246 7.92 -7.08 -3.60
CA SER A 246 8.18 -8.50 -3.28
C SER A 246 9.59 -8.94 -3.69
N ILE A 247 10.29 -9.63 -2.78
CA ILE A 247 11.59 -10.26 -3.06
C ILE A 247 11.52 -11.34 -4.15
N TRP A 248 10.34 -11.89 -4.44
CA TRP A 248 10.17 -12.95 -5.44
C TRP A 248 10.06 -12.43 -6.87
N LEU A 249 9.65 -11.17 -7.06
CA LEU A 249 9.42 -10.58 -8.39
C LEU A 249 10.33 -9.38 -8.67
N HIS A 250 10.51 -8.52 -7.67
CA HIS A 250 10.93 -7.14 -7.88
C HIS A 250 12.34 -6.87 -7.36
N MET A 251 13.20 -7.89 -7.29
CA MET A 251 14.55 -7.77 -6.75
C MET A 251 15.39 -6.66 -7.43
N HIS A 252 15.15 -6.40 -8.72
CA HIS A 252 15.80 -5.31 -9.44
C HIS A 252 15.37 -3.92 -8.94
N ILE A 253 14.07 -3.74 -8.66
CA ILE A 253 13.51 -2.52 -8.06
C ILE A 253 14.05 -2.36 -6.63
N ILE A 254 13.99 -3.43 -5.84
CA ILE A 254 14.46 -3.46 -4.45
C ILE A 254 15.92 -3.04 -4.34
N LYS A 255 16.80 -3.55 -5.21
CA LYS A 255 18.21 -3.14 -5.27
C LYS A 255 18.37 -1.64 -5.56
N GLN A 256 17.57 -1.09 -6.46
CA GLN A 256 17.60 0.33 -6.78
C GLN A 256 17.16 1.18 -5.58
N ILE A 257 16.09 0.77 -4.89
CA ILE A 257 15.62 1.45 -3.67
C ILE A 257 16.71 1.41 -2.60
N ILE A 258 17.29 0.24 -2.32
CA ILE A 258 18.38 0.10 -1.33
C ILE A 258 19.57 0.99 -1.69
N ALA A 259 19.98 1.02 -2.96
CA ALA A 259 21.08 1.85 -3.42
C ALA A 259 20.78 3.35 -3.21
N ASN A 260 19.57 3.79 -3.55
CA ASN A 260 19.12 5.16 -3.31
C ASN A 260 19.14 5.48 -1.81
N CYS A 261 18.57 4.61 -0.98
CA CYS A 261 18.53 4.78 0.47
C CYS A 261 19.92 4.85 1.09
N ARG A 262 20.86 3.96 0.73
CA ARG A 262 22.25 3.99 1.23
C ARG A 262 23.01 5.26 0.83
N GLN A 263 22.67 5.86 -0.32
CA GLN A 263 23.27 7.13 -0.74
C GLN A 263 22.76 8.31 0.10
N VAL A 264 21.49 8.28 0.50
CA VAL A 264 20.81 9.38 1.19
C VAL A 264 20.94 9.28 2.72
N PHE A 265 20.54 8.15 3.29
CA PHE A 265 20.48 7.93 4.74
C PHE A 265 21.85 7.51 5.28
N LYS A 266 22.27 8.13 6.37
CA LYS A 266 23.59 7.91 7.00
C LYS A 266 23.52 7.15 8.33
N GLY A 267 22.32 6.85 8.82
CA GLY A 267 22.11 5.89 9.89
C GLY A 267 21.96 4.47 9.34
N SER A 268 21.07 3.70 9.96
CA SER A 268 20.77 2.32 9.57
C SER A 268 19.94 2.27 8.29
N VAL A 269 20.21 1.30 7.42
CA VAL A 269 19.40 1.01 6.21
C VAL A 269 19.17 -0.50 6.17
N ASN A 270 17.92 -0.91 6.34
CA ASN A 270 17.53 -2.31 6.45
C ASN A 270 16.30 -2.61 5.58
N TYR A 271 16.26 -3.83 5.05
CA TYR A 271 15.09 -4.37 4.38
C TYR A 271 14.45 -5.41 5.30
N ALA A 272 13.14 -5.27 5.53
CA ALA A 272 12.31 -6.25 6.20
C ALA A 272 11.27 -6.81 5.22
N TRP A 273 10.65 -7.94 5.56
CA TRP A 273 9.55 -8.50 4.78
C TRP A 273 8.52 -9.17 5.67
N THR A 274 7.29 -9.30 5.17
CA THR A 274 6.23 -10.05 5.82
C THR A 274 5.32 -10.74 4.81
N THR A 275 4.47 -11.63 5.30
CA THR A 275 3.40 -12.27 4.53
C THR A 275 2.16 -11.40 4.47
N VAL A 276 1.61 -11.19 3.27
CA VAL A 276 0.30 -10.56 3.03
C VAL A 276 -0.41 -11.38 1.96
N PRO A 277 -1.35 -12.27 2.33
CA PRO A 277 -1.86 -13.28 1.40
C PRO A 277 -2.48 -12.75 0.11
N THR A 278 -2.99 -11.52 0.14
CA THR A 278 -3.70 -10.90 -0.99
C THR A 278 -2.83 -9.97 -1.82
N TYR A 279 -1.52 -9.89 -1.54
CA TYR A 279 -0.57 -9.16 -2.37
C TYR A 279 0.14 -10.12 -3.35
N PRO A 280 0.70 -9.60 -4.46
CA PRO A 280 1.47 -10.41 -5.40
C PRO A 280 2.51 -11.26 -4.69
N THR A 281 2.58 -12.55 -5.01
CA THR A 281 3.42 -13.59 -4.35
C THR A 281 3.12 -13.90 -2.88
N GLY A 282 2.15 -13.23 -2.26
CA GLY A 282 1.77 -13.43 -0.86
C GLY A 282 2.72 -12.80 0.17
N VAL A 283 3.68 -11.98 -0.27
CA VAL A 283 4.66 -11.29 0.60
C VAL A 283 4.95 -9.89 0.11
N ILE A 284 5.39 -9.02 1.02
CA ILE A 284 5.78 -7.65 0.73
C ILE A 284 6.96 -7.23 1.60
N GLY A 285 7.78 -6.33 1.06
CA GLY A 285 8.95 -5.75 1.68
C GLY A 285 8.70 -4.39 2.29
N TYR A 286 9.60 -4.02 3.21
CA TYR A 286 9.68 -2.70 3.78
C TYR A 286 11.13 -2.23 3.80
N MET A 287 11.38 -1.03 3.32
CA MET A 287 12.66 -0.36 3.50
C MET A 287 12.59 0.53 4.74
N LEU A 288 13.46 0.25 5.70
CA LEU A 288 13.63 1.01 6.93
C LEU A 288 14.96 1.75 6.90
N CYS A 289 14.92 3.06 7.06
CA CYS A 289 16.12 3.89 7.06
C CYS A 289 16.10 4.88 8.23
N SER A 290 17.25 5.15 8.84
CA SER A 290 17.40 6.26 9.80
C SER A 290 18.39 7.31 9.29
N THR A 291 18.15 8.56 9.66
CA THR A 291 19.07 9.66 9.40
C THR A 291 20.30 9.58 10.32
N GLU A 292 21.33 10.36 10.01
CA GLU A 292 22.45 10.57 10.95
C GLU A 292 21.93 11.09 12.30
N GLY A 293 22.46 10.57 13.41
CA GLY A 293 22.03 10.94 14.75
C GLY A 293 22.15 9.75 15.72
N PRO A 294 21.29 9.66 16.75
CA PRO A 294 21.22 8.49 17.61
C PRO A 294 21.04 7.20 16.81
N ASP A 295 21.81 6.17 17.14
CA ASP A 295 21.76 4.89 16.46
C ASP A 295 20.37 4.25 16.58
N VAL A 296 19.89 3.69 15.47
CA VAL A 296 18.61 2.97 15.41
C VAL A 296 18.88 1.53 15.02
N ASP A 297 18.61 0.60 15.92
CA ASP A 297 18.62 -0.83 15.62
C ASP A 297 17.22 -1.28 15.20
N PHE A 298 16.98 -1.31 13.89
CA PHE A 298 15.71 -1.78 13.34
C PHE A 298 15.44 -3.26 13.63
N LYS A 299 16.45 -4.08 13.97
CA LYS A 299 16.24 -5.51 14.20
C LYS A 299 15.78 -5.80 15.62
N ASN A 300 16.03 -4.90 16.57
CA ASN A 300 15.71 -5.08 17.98
C ASN A 300 14.86 -3.90 18.49
N PRO A 301 13.52 -4.04 18.54
CA PRO A 301 12.65 -2.92 18.89
C PRO A 301 12.90 -2.46 20.33
N VAL A 302 13.08 -1.15 20.50
CA VAL A 302 13.28 -0.47 21.79
C VAL A 302 11.97 -0.01 22.43
N ASN A 303 10.90 0.05 21.62
CA ASN A 303 9.56 0.48 22.01
C ASN A 303 8.47 -0.48 21.45
N PRO A 304 8.54 -1.79 21.74
CA PRO A 304 7.61 -2.77 21.18
C PRO A 304 6.17 -2.56 21.71
N ILE A 305 5.25 -2.29 20.78
CA ILE A 305 3.84 -1.99 21.08
C ILE A 305 3.10 -3.14 21.77
N ASP A 306 3.54 -4.39 21.57
CA ASP A 306 2.97 -5.59 22.21
C ASP A 306 3.33 -5.72 23.70
N LYS A 307 4.26 -4.89 24.20
CA LYS A 307 4.62 -4.82 25.62
C LYS A 307 3.93 -3.67 26.36
N ASP A 308 3.23 -2.80 25.64
CA ASP A 308 2.48 -1.71 26.25
C ASP A 308 1.10 -2.21 26.70
N GLU A 309 0.95 -2.41 28.00
CA GLU A 309 -0.29 -2.87 28.64
C GLU A 309 -1.46 -1.89 28.47
N THR A 310 -1.19 -0.62 28.11
CA THR A 310 -2.24 0.37 27.89
C THR A 310 -3.08 0.07 26.64
N HIS A 311 -2.56 -0.69 25.68
CA HIS A 311 -3.30 -1.06 24.45
C HIS A 311 -4.26 -2.23 24.64
N ALA A 312 -3.98 -3.12 25.59
CA ALA A 312 -4.82 -4.31 25.83
C ALA A 312 -6.28 -3.97 26.16
N ASN A 313 -6.51 -2.77 26.72
CA ASN A 313 -7.85 -2.25 27.07
C ASN A 313 -8.31 -1.09 26.16
N SER A 314 -7.61 -0.84 25.04
CA SER A 314 -7.96 0.24 24.12
C SER A 314 -9.14 -0.12 23.22
N LYS A 315 -9.84 0.90 22.70
CA LYS A 315 -10.92 0.72 21.71
C LYS A 315 -10.43 0.13 20.38
N LEU A 316 -9.12 0.08 20.14
CA LEU A 316 -8.48 -0.41 18.92
C LEU A 316 -8.30 -1.95 18.92
N GLY A 317 -8.60 -2.61 20.04
CA GLY A 317 -8.49 -4.07 20.18
C GLY A 317 -7.03 -4.57 20.20
N PRO A 318 -6.81 -5.89 20.30
CA PRO A 318 -5.48 -6.47 20.29
C PRO A 318 -4.84 -6.42 18.89
N LEU A 319 -3.51 -6.48 18.85
CA LEU A 319 -2.75 -6.74 17.63
C LEU A 319 -3.12 -8.12 17.08
N LYS A 320 -3.18 -8.26 15.77
CA LYS A 320 -3.53 -9.50 15.08
C LYS A 320 -2.32 -10.20 14.48
N PHE A 321 -1.24 -9.47 14.19
CA PHE A 321 -0.06 -10.00 13.49
C PHE A 321 1.26 -9.63 14.17
N TYR A 322 1.50 -8.35 14.39
CA TYR A 322 2.74 -7.85 14.93
C TYR A 322 2.94 -8.31 16.37
N ASN A 323 4.16 -8.71 16.68
CA ASN A 323 4.71 -8.84 18.01
C ASN A 323 6.23 -8.71 17.93
N THR A 324 6.89 -8.61 19.08
CA THR A 324 8.36 -8.45 19.14
C THR A 324 9.14 -9.55 18.39
N ASP A 325 8.65 -10.79 18.38
CA ASP A 325 9.33 -11.90 17.71
C ASP A 325 9.16 -11.83 16.18
N ILE A 326 7.96 -11.50 15.72
CA ILE A 326 7.68 -11.23 14.30
C ILE A 326 8.49 -10.02 13.79
N HIS A 327 8.62 -8.96 14.59
CA HIS A 327 9.48 -7.81 14.26
C HIS A 327 10.91 -8.27 13.94
N LYS A 328 11.53 -9.05 14.84
CA LYS A 328 12.88 -9.59 14.66
C LYS A 328 12.98 -10.50 13.45
N ALA A 329 12.01 -11.40 13.30
CA ALA A 329 11.96 -12.38 12.22
C ALA A 329 11.81 -11.72 10.83
N ALA A 330 11.16 -10.56 10.75
CA ALA A 330 10.96 -9.83 9.50
C ALA A 330 12.27 -9.39 8.83
N PHE A 331 13.40 -9.39 9.53
CA PHE A 331 14.73 -9.08 8.95
C PHE A 331 15.52 -10.34 8.56
N ILE A 332 14.97 -11.53 8.78
CA ILE A 332 15.59 -12.81 8.40
C ILE A 332 15.18 -13.11 6.96
N LEU A 333 16.09 -12.83 6.03
CA LEU A 333 15.84 -13.00 4.59
C LEU A 333 16.22 -14.41 4.10
N PRO A 334 15.47 -14.97 3.14
CA PRO A 334 15.91 -16.16 2.41
C PRO A 334 17.26 -15.95 1.73
N SER A 335 18.07 -17.00 1.61
CA SER A 335 19.46 -16.89 1.13
C SER A 335 19.61 -16.19 -0.23
N PHE A 336 18.68 -16.39 -1.15
CA PHE A 336 18.72 -15.73 -2.47
C PHE A 336 18.53 -14.22 -2.37
N ALA A 337 17.63 -13.75 -1.50
CA ALA A 337 17.37 -12.33 -1.29
C ALA A 337 18.50 -11.71 -0.45
N ARG A 338 18.95 -12.42 0.58
CA ARG A 338 20.03 -12.00 1.47
C ARG A 338 21.31 -11.66 0.71
N SER A 339 21.76 -12.55 -0.18
CA SER A 339 22.99 -12.33 -0.95
C SER A 339 22.93 -11.12 -1.89
N MET A 340 21.72 -10.69 -2.24
CA MET A 340 21.45 -9.58 -3.15
C MET A 340 21.19 -8.25 -2.44
N ILE A 341 20.70 -8.29 -1.20
CA ILE A 341 20.38 -7.12 -0.38
C ILE A 341 21.57 -6.72 0.50
N GLU A 342 22.30 -7.70 1.04
CA GLU A 342 23.45 -7.45 1.92
C GLU A 342 24.77 -7.20 1.18
N SER A 343 24.81 -7.42 -0.15
CA SER A 343 25.94 -7.03 -1.01
C SER A 343 26.08 -5.52 -1.14
#